data_AF-A0A7W0NAG8-F1
#
_entry.id   AF-A0A7W0NAG8-F1
#
_cell.length_a   1.000
_cell.length_b   1.000
_cell.length_c   1.000
_cell.angle_alpha   90.00
_cell.angle_beta   90.00
_cell.angle_gamma   90.00
#
_symmetry.space_group_name_H-M   'P 1'
#
loop_
_entity.id
_entity.type
_entity.pdbx_description
1 polymer ?
#
loop_
_entity_poly.entity_id
_entity_poly.type
_entity_poly.pdbx_seq_one_letter_code
_entity_poly.pdbx_strand_id
1 'polypeptide(L)'
;MDDLLKGILGGGDEPDDKARTSARDFVSRYEDGSPSEGFSGEEALDRYQRVAARVPSDVYQQSAEEAFNRMSPTERTKLAELLSQHTERDQDGDGQIDDPRQLARMATRVQQNNPSGLASLFGGGGGGAGDLLSGALGALGGNRNQSAGGLGDVLNNPLAKAALGGIAAIAIKRMVDR
;
A
#
# COMPACT_ATOMS: atom_id res chain seq x y z
N MET A 1 25.08 34.21 -6.35
CA MET A 1 24.06 34.05 -5.27
C MET A 1 22.92 33.20 -5.81
N ASP A 2 23.26 32.13 -6.53
CA ASP A 2 22.33 31.43 -7.43
C ASP A 2 22.08 29.97 -6.98
N ASP A 3 22.90 29.45 -6.06
CA ASP A 3 22.77 28.11 -5.50
C ASP A 3 21.80 28.01 -4.31
N LEU A 4 21.52 29.13 -3.64
CA LEU A 4 20.63 29.17 -2.47
C LEU A 4 19.14 29.14 -2.82
N LEU A 5 18.80 29.42 -4.07
CA LEU A 5 17.41 29.36 -4.57
C LEU A 5 17.05 27.99 -5.16
N LYS A 6 18.05 27.13 -5.43
CA LYS A 6 17.84 25.80 -6.02
C LYS A 6 17.54 24.71 -4.99
N GLY A 7 17.91 24.93 -3.72
CA GLY A 7 17.67 23.98 -2.62
C GLY A 7 16.32 24.12 -1.91
N ILE A 8 15.61 25.24 -2.09
CA ILE A 8 14.32 25.50 -1.41
C ILE A 8 13.11 25.02 -2.23
N LEU A 9 13.30 24.68 -3.50
CA LEU A 9 12.23 24.25 -4.42
C LEU A 9 12.54 22.92 -5.15
N GLY A 10 13.45 22.11 -4.62
CA GLY A 10 14.02 20.94 -5.29
C GLY A 10 13.59 19.61 -4.69
N GLY A 11 12.29 19.32 -4.68
CA GLY A 11 11.74 18.02 -4.30
C GLY A 11 11.58 17.04 -5.46
N GLY A 12 12.52 17.00 -6.41
CA GLY A 12 12.28 16.29 -7.68
C GLY A 12 13.47 15.74 -8.47
N ASP A 13 14.71 15.95 -8.07
CA ASP A 13 15.88 15.46 -8.80
C ASP A 13 16.73 14.54 -7.92
N GLU A 14 16.13 13.45 -7.42
CA GLU A 14 16.96 12.29 -7.10
C GLU A 14 17.52 11.78 -8.42
N PRO A 15 18.85 11.70 -8.60
CA PRO A 15 19.42 11.18 -9.84
C PRO A 15 18.81 9.80 -10.12
N ASP A 16 18.33 9.57 -11.35
CA ASP A 16 17.59 8.37 -11.75
C ASP A 16 18.25 7.06 -11.26
N ASP A 17 19.58 7.06 -11.16
CA ASP A 17 20.40 5.96 -10.65
C ASP A 17 20.13 5.62 -9.19
N LYS A 18 19.94 6.61 -8.31
CA LYS A 18 19.60 6.38 -6.88
C LYS A 18 18.19 5.83 -6.74
N ALA A 19 17.24 6.35 -7.50
CA ALA A 19 15.87 5.85 -7.49
C ALA A 19 15.81 4.38 -7.93
N ARG A 20 16.52 4.01 -8.99
CA ARG A 20 16.64 2.62 -9.46
C ARG A 20 17.37 1.73 -8.46
N THR A 21 18.45 2.21 -7.85
CA THR A 21 19.21 1.46 -6.84
C THR A 21 18.36 1.17 -5.62
N SER A 22 17.63 2.17 -5.11
CA SER A 22 16.74 1.99 -3.95
C SER A 22 15.56 1.06 -4.24
N ALA A 23 15.04 1.06 -5.46
CA ALA A 23 13.98 0.15 -5.89
C ALA A 23 14.49 -1.31 -5.95
N ARG A 24 15.70 -1.53 -6.46
CA ARG A 24 16.33 -2.87 -6.47
C ARG A 24 16.61 -3.37 -5.06
N ASP A 25 17.15 -2.51 -4.20
CA ASP A 25 17.40 -2.83 -2.79
C ASP A 25 16.12 -3.22 -2.05
N PHE A 26 15.02 -2.49 -2.28
CA PHE A 26 13.70 -2.83 -1.73
C PHE A 26 13.22 -4.21 -2.19
N VAL A 27 13.38 -4.54 -3.48
CA VAL A 27 13.04 -5.87 -4.01
C VAL A 27 13.89 -6.96 -3.35
N SER A 28 15.21 -6.78 -3.26
CA SER A 28 16.11 -7.75 -2.62
C SER A 28 15.72 -8.00 -1.16
N ARG A 29 15.45 -6.94 -0.38
CA ARG A 29 14.99 -7.07 1.02
C ARG A 29 13.67 -7.84 1.13
N TYR A 30 12.73 -7.63 0.21
CA TYR A 30 11.48 -8.38 0.17
C TYR A 30 11.66 -9.86 -0.22
N GLU A 31 12.59 -10.15 -1.13
CA GLU A 31 12.86 -11.52 -1.59
C GLU A 31 13.57 -12.37 -0.54
N ASP A 32 14.54 -11.76 0.16
CA ASP A 32 15.37 -12.40 1.19
C ASP A 32 14.64 -12.51 2.54
N GLY A 33 13.64 -11.66 2.79
CA GLY A 33 12.92 -11.55 4.06
C GLY A 33 11.49 -12.10 4.04
N SER A 34 10.81 -11.99 5.19
CA SER A 34 9.36 -12.22 5.28
C SER A 34 8.61 -11.11 4.55
N PRO A 35 7.37 -11.36 4.05
CA PRO A 35 6.64 -10.39 3.23
C PRO A 35 6.39 -9.02 3.87
N SER A 36 6.45 -8.89 5.19
CA SER A 36 6.27 -7.64 5.94
C SER A 36 7.55 -7.11 6.60
N GLU A 37 8.69 -7.77 6.41
CA GLU A 37 9.97 -7.45 7.04
C GLU A 37 10.93 -6.78 6.06
N GLY A 38 11.97 -6.15 6.60
CA GLY A 38 13.01 -5.50 5.80
C GLY A 38 12.67 -4.08 5.34
N PHE A 39 11.44 -3.60 5.51
CA PHE A 39 11.04 -2.23 5.16
C PHE A 39 9.98 -1.66 6.10
N SER A 40 9.85 -0.33 6.12
CA SER A 40 8.83 0.36 6.92
C SER A 40 7.48 0.37 6.19
N GLY A 41 6.39 0.66 6.91
CA GLY A 41 5.08 0.78 6.25
C GLY A 41 5.01 1.99 5.32
N GLU A 42 5.70 3.07 5.68
CA GLU A 42 5.86 4.27 4.86
C GLU A 42 6.58 3.94 3.56
N GLU A 43 7.66 3.17 3.64
CA GLU A 43 8.39 2.70 2.46
C GLU A 43 7.48 1.81 1.59
N ALA A 44 6.78 0.83 2.19
CA ALA A 44 5.85 -0.03 1.45
C ALA A 44 4.75 0.78 0.73
N LEU A 45 4.18 1.78 1.42
CA LEU A 45 3.14 2.65 0.88
C LEU A 45 3.65 3.52 -0.27
N ASP A 46 4.79 4.20 -0.10
CA ASP A 46 5.37 5.05 -1.13
C ASP A 46 5.70 4.23 -2.40
N ARG A 47 6.35 3.07 -2.22
CA ARG A 47 6.67 2.17 -3.34
C ARG A 47 5.40 1.69 -4.04
N TYR A 48 4.39 1.28 -3.28
CA TYR A 48 3.11 0.85 -3.81
C TYR A 48 2.43 1.95 -4.64
N GLN A 49 2.31 3.16 -4.11
CA GLN A 49 1.64 4.27 -4.82
C GLN A 49 2.33 4.61 -6.15
N ARG A 50 3.67 4.65 -6.16
CA ARG A 50 4.44 4.92 -7.38
C ARG A 50 4.22 3.87 -8.46
N VAL A 51 4.11 2.61 -8.05
CA VAL A 51 3.99 1.46 -8.95
C VAL A 51 2.56 1.29 -9.42
N ALA A 52 1.60 1.27 -8.49
CA ALA A 52 0.18 1.02 -8.76
C ALA A 52 -0.43 2.02 -9.74
N ALA A 53 0.08 3.26 -9.78
CA ALA A 53 -0.34 4.28 -10.74
C ALA A 53 0.23 4.10 -12.16
N ARG A 54 1.28 3.29 -12.33
CA ARG A 54 2.04 3.16 -13.59
C ARG A 54 1.91 1.81 -14.26
N VAL A 55 1.65 0.75 -13.48
CA VAL A 55 1.58 -0.61 -14.02
C VAL A 55 0.21 -0.90 -14.65
N PRO A 56 0.16 -1.66 -15.77
CA PRO A 56 -1.10 -2.17 -16.30
C PRO A 56 -1.85 -3.05 -15.28
N SER A 57 -3.17 -3.13 -15.40
CA SER A 57 -4.01 -3.93 -14.50
C SER A 57 -3.60 -5.41 -14.43
N ASP A 58 -3.22 -6.01 -15.55
CA ASP A 58 -2.77 -7.41 -15.58
C ASP A 58 -1.47 -7.62 -14.81
N VAL A 59 -0.53 -6.66 -14.90
CA VAL A 59 0.73 -6.69 -14.15
C VAL A 59 0.43 -6.50 -12.67
N TYR A 60 -0.45 -5.57 -12.31
CA TYR A 60 -0.88 -5.38 -10.93
C TYR A 60 -1.49 -6.66 -10.35
N GLN A 61 -2.42 -7.30 -11.07
CA GLN A 61 -3.08 -8.52 -10.62
C GLN A 61 -2.08 -9.67 -10.43
N GLN A 62 -1.17 -9.87 -11.37
CA GLN A 62 -0.14 -10.92 -11.26
C GLN A 62 0.80 -10.66 -10.08
N SER A 63 1.20 -9.40 -9.87
CA SER A 63 2.02 -9.03 -8.71
C SER A 63 1.28 -9.24 -7.40
N ALA A 64 -0.02 -8.93 -7.35
CA ALA A 64 -0.85 -9.19 -6.18
C ALA A 64 -1.01 -10.68 -5.89
N GLU A 65 -1.26 -11.51 -6.89
CA GLU A 65 -1.35 -12.97 -6.73
C GLU A 65 -0.07 -13.54 -6.13
N GLU A 66 1.09 -13.16 -6.68
CA GLU A 66 2.38 -13.63 -6.21
C GLU A 66 2.73 -13.09 -4.82
N ALA A 67 2.37 -11.83 -4.51
CA ALA A 67 2.54 -11.25 -3.19
C ALA A 67 1.71 -11.98 -2.13
N PHE A 68 0.44 -12.23 -2.43
CA PHE A 68 -0.48 -12.92 -1.52
C PHE A 68 -0.11 -14.39 -1.36
N ASN A 69 0.44 -15.03 -2.39
CA ASN A 69 0.94 -16.39 -2.28
C ASN A 69 2.10 -16.55 -1.29
N ARG A 70 2.85 -15.48 -1.01
CA ARG A 70 3.90 -15.47 0.02
C ARG A 70 3.35 -15.21 1.43
N MET A 71 2.11 -14.74 1.57
CA MET A 71 1.46 -14.56 2.87
C MET A 71 1.01 -15.89 3.47
N SER A 72 0.95 -15.95 4.80
CA SER A 72 0.34 -17.07 5.51
C SER A 72 -1.16 -17.20 5.18
N PRO A 73 -1.75 -18.42 5.29
CA PRO A 73 -3.19 -18.59 5.11
C PRO A 73 -4.03 -17.66 5.99
N THR A 74 -3.62 -17.47 7.24
CA THR A 74 -4.29 -16.57 8.20
C THR A 74 -4.28 -15.11 7.74
N GLU A 75 -3.16 -14.62 7.19
CA GLU A 75 -3.07 -13.27 6.62
C GLU A 75 -3.97 -13.13 5.39
N ARG A 76 -3.98 -14.13 4.52
CA ARG A 76 -4.87 -14.17 3.34
C ARG A 76 -6.35 -14.13 3.73
N THR A 77 -6.77 -14.87 4.76
CA THR A 77 -8.14 -14.81 5.29
C THR A 77 -8.49 -13.40 5.79
N LYS A 78 -7.61 -12.78 6.58
CA LYS A 78 -7.83 -11.40 7.07
C LYS A 78 -7.90 -10.39 5.93
N LEU A 79 -7.05 -10.55 4.91
CA LEU A 79 -7.09 -9.71 3.71
C LEU A 79 -8.41 -9.91 2.95
N ALA A 80 -8.89 -11.15 2.85
CA ALA A 80 -10.17 -11.48 2.24
C ALA A 80 -11.33 -10.78 2.95
N GLU A 81 -11.34 -10.81 4.28
CA GLU A 81 -12.35 -10.14 5.11
C GLU A 81 -12.35 -8.62 4.87
N LEU A 82 -11.17 -7.99 4.78
CA LEU A 82 -11.05 -6.56 4.46
C LEU A 82 -11.54 -6.25 3.04
N LEU A 83 -11.11 -7.03 2.05
CA LEU A 83 -11.51 -6.83 0.66
C LEU A 83 -13.03 -6.98 0.47
N SER A 84 -13.61 -8.01 1.09
CA SER A 84 -15.04 -8.32 1.01
C SER A 84 -15.93 -7.23 1.62
N GLN A 85 -15.42 -6.44 2.56
CA GLN A 85 -16.15 -5.29 3.12
C GLN A 85 -16.25 -4.13 2.13
N HIS A 86 -15.28 -4.01 1.21
CA HIS A 86 -15.19 -2.89 0.27
C HIS A 86 -15.61 -3.24 -1.17
N THR A 87 -15.70 -4.53 -1.49
CA THR A 87 -16.33 -5.00 -2.72
C THR A 87 -17.77 -5.39 -2.40
N GLU A 88 -18.75 -4.72 -3.02
CA GLU A 88 -20.16 -5.09 -2.85
C GLU A 88 -20.38 -6.56 -3.29
N ARG A 89 -20.48 -7.46 -2.29
CA ARG A 89 -20.81 -8.89 -2.37
C ARG A 89 -20.60 -9.55 -3.74
N ASP A 90 -19.36 -9.96 -4.02
CA ASP A 90 -19.18 -11.26 -4.67
C ASP A 90 -19.22 -12.32 -3.57
N GLN A 91 -20.42 -12.61 -3.06
CA GLN A 91 -20.69 -13.78 -2.22
C GLN A 91 -20.98 -15.03 -3.06
N ASP A 92 -20.83 -14.93 -4.39
CA ASP A 92 -21.04 -16.01 -5.33
C ASP A 92 -19.74 -16.78 -5.55
N GLY A 93 -19.40 -17.62 -4.58
CA GLY A 93 -18.32 -18.58 -4.78
C GLY A 93 -18.13 -19.52 -3.60
N ASP A 94 -18.44 -20.79 -3.83
CA ASP A 94 -17.93 -21.98 -3.10
C ASP A 94 -16.38 -22.08 -3.09
N GLY A 95 -15.68 -20.97 -3.35
CA GLY A 95 -14.24 -20.87 -3.43
C GLY A 95 -13.62 -20.63 -2.05
N GLN A 96 -12.42 -21.16 -1.87
CA GLN A 96 -11.66 -20.96 -0.66
C GLN A 96 -11.33 -19.46 -0.51
N ILE A 97 -11.88 -18.85 0.54
CA ILE A 97 -11.81 -17.40 0.83
C ILE A 97 -10.37 -16.90 0.91
N ASP A 98 -9.40 -17.76 1.25
CA ASP A 98 -7.99 -17.42 1.29
C ASP A 98 -7.25 -17.57 -0.06
N ASP A 99 -7.86 -17.99 -1.16
CA ASP A 99 -7.17 -18.22 -2.45
C ASP A 99 -6.45 -16.96 -2.97
N PRO A 100 -5.10 -16.97 -3.15
CA PRO A 100 -4.33 -15.79 -3.58
C PRO A 100 -4.82 -15.20 -4.91
N ARG A 101 -5.32 -16.05 -5.83
CA ARG A 101 -5.85 -15.61 -7.13
C ARG A 101 -7.15 -14.84 -7.00
N GLN A 102 -8.00 -15.24 -6.05
CA GLN A 102 -9.25 -14.54 -5.78
C GLN A 102 -8.98 -13.20 -5.12
N LEU A 103 -8.10 -13.18 -4.12
CA LEU A 103 -7.66 -11.95 -3.45
C LEU A 103 -7.04 -10.95 -4.44
N ALA A 104 -6.20 -11.42 -5.36
CA ALA A 104 -5.61 -10.59 -6.40
C ALA A 104 -6.65 -9.93 -7.32
N ARG A 105 -7.68 -10.69 -7.71
CA ARG A 105 -8.79 -10.16 -8.53
C ARG A 105 -9.60 -9.11 -7.76
N MET A 106 -9.94 -9.38 -6.50
CA MET A 106 -10.62 -8.41 -5.63
C MET A 106 -9.79 -7.13 -5.45
N ALA A 107 -8.50 -7.28 -5.11
CA ALA A 107 -7.57 -6.16 -4.94
C ALA A 107 -7.42 -5.32 -6.23
N THR A 108 -7.40 -5.98 -7.39
CA THR A 108 -7.33 -5.31 -8.69
C THR A 108 -8.60 -4.51 -8.95
N ARG A 109 -9.77 -5.06 -8.61
CA ARG A 109 -11.05 -4.34 -8.73
C ARG A 109 -11.10 -3.12 -7.81
N VAL A 110 -10.59 -3.23 -6.58
CA VAL A 110 -10.46 -2.08 -5.66
C VAL A 110 -9.54 -1.00 -6.26
N GLN A 111 -8.40 -1.37 -6.85
CA GLN A 111 -7.49 -0.43 -7.52
C GLN A 111 -8.11 0.23 -8.77
N GLN A 112 -8.94 -0.49 -9.51
CA GLN A 112 -9.66 0.07 -10.67
C GLN A 112 -10.69 1.13 -10.24
N ASN A 113 -11.37 0.88 -9.12
CA ASN A 113 -12.39 1.79 -8.59
C ASN A 113 -11.79 2.96 -7.79
N ASN A 114 -10.61 2.77 -7.20
CA ASN A 114 -9.92 3.77 -6.40
C ASN A 114 -8.45 3.85 -6.81
N PRO A 115 -7.94 5.01 -7.26
CA PRO A 115 -6.53 5.15 -7.64
C PRO A 115 -5.55 4.87 -6.48
N SER A 116 -6.01 5.04 -5.24
CA SER A 116 -5.28 4.69 -4.02
C SER A 116 -5.34 3.20 -3.66
N GLY A 117 -6.24 2.42 -4.28
CA GLY A 117 -6.38 0.97 -4.13
C GLY A 117 -6.35 0.44 -2.72
N LEU A 118 -5.53 -0.59 -2.51
CA LEU A 118 -5.38 -1.27 -1.23
C LEU A 118 -4.87 -0.33 -0.13
N ALA A 119 -4.09 0.70 -0.47
CA ALA A 119 -3.62 1.66 0.53
C ALA A 119 -4.78 2.40 1.19
N SER A 120 -5.85 2.66 0.44
CA SER A 120 -7.08 3.25 1.00
C SER A 120 -7.86 2.30 1.89
N LEU A 121 -7.78 0.99 1.66
CA LEU A 121 -8.42 -0.01 2.52
C LEU A 121 -7.77 -0.03 3.90
N PHE A 122 -6.44 -0.01 3.93
CA PHE A 122 -5.72 0.01 5.18
C PHE A 122 -5.82 1.40 5.83
N GLY A 123 -5.55 2.48 5.08
CA GLY A 123 -5.58 3.87 5.56
C GLY A 123 -6.96 4.47 5.86
N GLY A 124 -8.04 3.78 5.50
CA GLY A 124 -9.41 4.30 5.41
C GLY A 124 -10.36 3.90 6.53
N GLY A 125 -9.87 3.30 7.62
CA GLY A 125 -10.67 2.98 8.83
C GLY A 125 -11.05 4.20 9.68
N GLY A 126 -11.26 5.37 9.07
CA GLY A 126 -11.45 6.66 9.74
C GLY A 126 -12.39 7.59 9.00
N GLY A 127 -13.66 7.21 8.92
CA GLY A 127 -14.82 8.11 8.89
C GLY A 127 -14.81 9.27 7.90
N GLY A 128 -15.51 9.07 6.77
CA GLY A 128 -16.22 10.18 6.14
C GLY A 128 -17.08 10.94 7.15
N ALA A 129 -17.17 12.26 6.97
CA ALA A 129 -18.04 13.21 7.70
C ALA A 129 -17.72 13.57 9.16
N GLY A 130 -16.61 13.11 9.77
CA GLY A 130 -16.21 13.50 11.14
C GLY A 130 -15.27 14.73 11.24
N ASP A 131 -14.54 15.04 10.18
CA ASP A 131 -13.44 16.02 10.20
C ASP A 131 -13.95 17.48 10.21
N LEU A 132 -15.19 17.72 9.79
CA LEU A 132 -15.79 19.06 9.84
C LEU A 132 -16.29 19.45 11.24
N LEU A 133 -16.56 18.49 12.13
CA LEU A 133 -16.99 18.76 13.51
C LEU A 133 -15.85 18.57 14.53
N SER A 134 -14.88 17.69 14.25
CA SER A 134 -13.68 17.51 15.09
C SER A 134 -12.67 18.64 14.91
N GLY A 135 -12.52 19.18 13.69
CA GLY A 135 -11.74 20.40 13.45
C GLY A 135 -12.34 21.66 14.09
N ALA A 136 -13.65 21.69 14.32
CA ALA A 136 -14.34 22.85 14.92
C ALA A 136 -14.32 22.82 16.46
N LEU A 137 -14.38 21.64 17.09
CA LEU A 137 -14.25 21.49 18.56
C LEU A 137 -12.78 21.43 19.03
N GLY A 138 -11.85 21.00 18.17
CA GLY A 138 -10.40 21.04 18.42
C GLY A 138 -9.79 22.46 18.39
N ALA A 139 -10.51 23.45 17.86
CA ALA A 139 -10.09 24.84 17.83
C ALA A 139 -10.24 25.57 19.18
N LEU A 140 -10.90 24.96 20.18
CA LEU A 140 -11.27 25.62 21.44
C LEU A 140 -10.73 24.97 22.72
N GLY A 141 -10.11 23.80 22.67
CA GLY A 141 -9.62 23.21 23.91
C GLY A 141 -8.81 21.92 23.76
N GLY A 142 -7.51 22.02 24.06
CA GLY A 142 -6.80 20.93 24.71
C GLY A 142 -5.93 20.03 23.84
N ASN A 143 -4.63 20.05 24.15
CA ASN A 143 -3.69 18.93 24.01
C ASN A 143 -3.41 18.37 22.60
N ARG A 144 -2.51 19.04 21.89
CA ARG A 144 -1.85 18.58 20.64
C ARG A 144 -0.86 17.41 20.88
N ASN A 145 -1.28 16.29 21.45
CA ASN A 145 -0.42 15.10 21.48
C ASN A 145 -1.16 13.76 21.64
N GLN A 146 -2.29 13.55 20.97
CA GLN A 146 -2.95 12.24 20.90
C GLN A 146 -4.02 12.24 19.79
N SER A 147 -3.60 12.30 18.53
CA SER A 147 -4.46 12.00 17.39
C SER A 147 -3.62 11.64 16.17
N ALA A 148 -2.89 10.53 16.27
CA ALA A 148 -2.21 9.85 15.17
C ALA A 148 -2.85 8.47 14.86
N GLY A 149 -4.13 8.31 15.17
CA GLY A 149 -4.87 7.04 15.05
C GLY A 149 -5.57 6.86 13.71
N GLY A 150 -4.82 6.80 12.60
CA GLY A 150 -5.42 6.51 11.29
C GLY A 150 -4.43 6.08 10.20
N LEU A 151 -3.24 6.72 10.17
CA LEU A 151 -2.16 6.35 9.25
C LEU A 151 -1.02 5.61 9.95
N GLY A 152 -0.64 6.02 11.17
CA GLY A 152 0.46 5.37 11.90
C GLY A 152 0.19 3.91 12.25
N ASP A 153 -1.06 3.55 12.56
CA ASP A 153 -1.44 2.18 12.90
C ASP A 153 -1.41 1.24 11.68
N VAL A 154 -1.79 1.78 10.52
CA VAL A 154 -1.80 1.10 9.23
C VAL A 154 -0.39 0.83 8.73
N LEU A 155 0.48 1.83 8.86
CA LEU A 155 1.89 1.72 8.51
C LEU A 155 2.63 0.78 9.46
N ASN A 156 2.10 0.52 10.66
CA ASN A 156 2.61 -0.50 11.57
C ASN A 156 1.95 -1.87 11.41
N ASN A 157 0.91 -2.00 10.57
CA ASN A 157 0.20 -3.26 10.37
C ASN A 157 1.00 -4.20 9.45
N PRO A 158 1.41 -5.39 9.92
CA PRO A 158 2.17 -6.35 9.11
C PRO A 158 1.40 -6.82 7.88
N LEU A 159 0.07 -6.93 7.95
CA LEU A 159 -0.77 -7.30 6.81
C LEU A 159 -0.72 -6.24 5.71
N ALA A 160 -0.78 -4.97 6.08
CA ALA A 160 -0.69 -3.85 5.15
C ALA A 160 0.71 -3.78 4.51
N LYS A 161 1.76 -3.94 5.32
CA LYS A 161 3.15 -4.03 4.82
C LYS A 161 3.32 -5.16 3.83
N ALA A 162 2.84 -6.36 4.17
CA ALA A 162 2.91 -7.53 3.31
C ALA A 162 2.17 -7.33 1.98
N ALA A 163 0.96 -6.77 2.03
CA ALA A 163 0.15 -6.56 0.84
C ALA A 163 0.73 -5.48 -0.07
N LEU A 164 0.94 -4.27 0.48
CA LEU A 164 1.40 -3.12 -0.28
C LEU A 164 2.85 -3.31 -0.73
N GLY A 165 3.71 -3.72 0.20
CA GLY A 165 5.13 -3.93 -0.07
C GLY A 165 5.36 -5.09 -1.03
N GLY A 166 4.62 -6.19 -0.89
CA GLY A 166 4.76 -7.33 -1.80
C GLY A 166 4.31 -7.03 -3.23
N ILE A 167 3.15 -6.36 -3.40
CA ILE A 167 2.70 -5.92 -4.72
C ILE A 167 3.72 -4.99 -5.36
N ALA A 168 4.22 -4.02 -4.59
CA ALA A 168 5.21 -3.07 -5.06
C ALA A 168 6.51 -3.78 -5.47
N ALA A 169 7.04 -4.67 -4.63
CA ALA A 169 8.30 -5.37 -4.89
C ALA A 169 8.20 -6.23 -6.15
N ILE A 170 7.15 -7.06 -6.28
CA ILE A 170 7.00 -7.95 -7.44
C ILE A 170 6.76 -7.16 -8.72
N ALA A 171 5.98 -6.08 -8.65
CA ALA A 171 5.77 -5.22 -9.81
C ALA A 171 7.04 -4.44 -10.22
N ILE A 172 7.84 -3.96 -9.26
CA ILE A 172 9.15 -3.35 -9.53
C ILE A 172 10.07 -4.36 -10.19
N LYS A 173 10.19 -5.57 -9.62
CA LYS A 173 10.96 -6.67 -10.18
C LYS A 173 10.59 -6.92 -11.64
N ARG A 174 9.30 -7.05 -11.94
CA ARG A 174 8.77 -7.23 -13.30
C ARG A 174 8.98 -6.05 -14.25
N MET A 175 9.28 -4.86 -13.75
CA MET A 175 9.66 -3.71 -14.59
C MET A 175 11.17 -3.65 -14.82
N VAL A 176 11.96 -4.14 -13.87
CA VAL A 176 13.43 -4.16 -13.93
C VAL A 176 13.95 -5.35 -14.73
N ASP A 177 13.26 -6.50 -14.67
CA ASP A 177 13.63 -7.74 -15.38
C ASP A 177 13.18 -7.76 -16.86
N ARG A 178 12.64 -6.64 -17.38
CA ARG A 178 12.22 -6.50 -18.78
C ARG A 178 13.35 -6.08 -19.72
#